data_AF-A0A182NUS3-F1
#
_entry.id   AF-A0A182NUS3-F1
#
_cell.length_a   1.000
_cell.length_b   1.000
_cell.length_c   1.000
_cell.angle_alpha   90.00
_cell.angle_beta   90.00
_cell.angle_gamma   90.00
#
_symmetry.space_group_name_H-M   'P 1'
#
loop_
_entity.id
_entity.type
_entity.pdbx_description
1 polymer ?
#
loop_
_entity_poly.entity_id
_entity_poly.type
_entity_poly.pdbx_seq_one_letter_code
_entity_poly.pdbx_strand_id
1 'polypeptide(L)'
;MELGPTAIGVSRSSISILESAVKLFPSANTVTAPSRCSDVSAIWAPCLCTLEMCIGWYPCGLKYCKGKPENALQSNGGGSYRCGIKTCRKCHQYTYYVREKQQCLWDE
;
A
#
# COMPACT_ATOMS: atom_id res chain seq x y z
N MET A 1 -50.92 -0.29 -18.02
CA MET A 1 -50.18 -0.75 -16.83
C MET A 1 -49.00 -1.53 -17.35
N GLU A 2 -47.81 -0.94 -17.33
CA GLU A 2 -46.53 -1.64 -17.27
C GLU A 2 -45.56 -0.67 -16.60
N LEU A 3 -44.88 -1.15 -15.57
CA LEU A 3 -44.12 -0.39 -14.59
C LEU A 3 -42.81 0.14 -15.17
N GLY A 4 -42.48 1.39 -14.84
CA GLY A 4 -41.20 2.00 -15.21
C GLY A 4 -40.02 1.45 -14.38
N PRO A 5 -38.80 1.44 -14.93
CA PRO A 5 -37.61 1.33 -14.11
C PRO A 5 -37.25 2.72 -13.54
N THR A 6 -37.12 2.75 -12.23
CA THR A 6 -36.63 3.85 -11.41
C THR A 6 -35.29 4.36 -11.92
N ALA A 7 -35.23 5.67 -12.17
CA ALA A 7 -33.98 6.39 -12.35
C ALA A 7 -33.15 6.32 -11.05
N ILE A 8 -32.10 5.50 -11.03
CA ILE A 8 -30.99 5.75 -10.10
C ILE A 8 -30.08 6.76 -10.80
N GLY A 9 -30.42 8.03 -10.66
CA GLY A 9 -29.56 9.14 -11.05
C GLY A 9 -28.34 9.17 -10.14
N VAL A 10 -27.30 8.41 -10.47
CA VAL A 10 -25.97 8.68 -9.92
C VAL A 10 -25.49 9.97 -10.58
N SER A 11 -25.42 11.04 -9.79
CA SER A 11 -24.85 12.32 -10.21
C SER A 11 -23.44 12.08 -10.76
N ARG A 12 -23.30 12.19 -12.08
CA ARG A 12 -22.04 12.08 -12.85
C ARG A 12 -21.01 13.15 -12.45
N SER A 13 -21.42 14.15 -11.67
CA SER A 13 -20.66 15.36 -11.37
C SER A 13 -19.61 15.20 -10.27
N SER A 14 -19.77 14.23 -9.38
CA SER A 14 -18.91 14.13 -8.18
C SER A 14 -17.61 13.36 -8.43
N ILE A 15 -17.58 12.47 -9.43
CA ILE A 15 -16.41 11.64 -9.75
C ILE A 15 -15.45 12.36 -10.70
N SER A 16 -15.96 13.21 -11.60
CA SER A 16 -15.15 13.91 -12.62
C SER A 16 -14.09 14.86 -12.03
N ILE A 17 -14.40 15.49 -10.90
CA ILE A 17 -13.48 16.38 -10.19
C ILE A 17 -12.31 15.57 -9.59
N LEU A 18 -12.59 14.38 -9.06
CA LEU A 18 -11.57 13.50 -8.48
C LEU A 18 -10.71 12.85 -9.57
N GLU A 19 -11.31 12.42 -10.68
CA GLU A 19 -10.57 11.87 -11.82
C GLU A 19 -9.59 12.88 -12.44
N SER A 20 -9.96 14.16 -12.49
CA SER A 20 -9.09 15.21 -13.02
C SER A 20 -7.85 15.46 -12.17
N ALA A 21 -7.88 15.09 -10.88
CA ALA A 21 -6.75 15.21 -9.96
C ALA A 21 -5.79 14.01 -10.03
N VAL A 22 -6.22 12.88 -10.60
CA VAL A 22 -5.41 11.66 -10.70
C VAL A 22 -4.82 11.55 -12.10
N LYS A 23 -3.50 11.57 -12.21
CA LYS A 23 -2.82 11.24 -13.47
C LYS A 23 -2.77 9.72 -13.60
N LEU A 24 -3.26 9.20 -14.72
CA LEU A 24 -3.06 7.81 -15.08
C LEU A 24 -1.55 7.53 -15.10
N PHE A 25 -1.15 6.42 -14.48
CA PHE A 25 0.17 5.85 -14.70
C PHE A 25 0.32 5.66 -16.22
N PRO A 26 1.50 5.94 -16.83
CA PRO A 26 1.72 5.64 -18.23
C PRO A 26 1.50 4.14 -18.43
N SER A 27 0.28 3.80 -18.85
CA SER A 27 -0.14 2.44 -19.12
C SER A 27 0.62 1.99 -20.36
N ALA A 28 0.96 0.70 -20.38
CA ALA A 28 1.76 -0.03 -21.35
C ALA A 28 1.31 0.04 -22.83
N ASN A 29 0.51 1.04 -23.21
CA ASN A 29 0.09 1.35 -24.58
C ASN A 29 1.16 2.16 -25.35
N THR A 30 2.21 2.64 -24.68
CA THR A 30 3.48 2.98 -25.33
C THR A 30 4.30 1.70 -25.44
N VAL A 31 4.74 1.37 -26.66
CA VAL A 31 5.39 0.11 -27.09
C VAL A 31 6.60 -0.35 -26.25
N THR A 32 7.05 0.45 -25.28
CA THR A 32 8.10 0.09 -24.33
C THR A 32 7.74 0.61 -22.94
N ALA A 33 7.71 -0.26 -21.93
CA ALA A 33 7.60 0.18 -20.54
C ALA A 33 8.78 1.09 -20.19
N PRO A 34 8.58 2.21 -19.46
CA PRO A 34 9.68 3.08 -19.06
C PRO A 34 10.71 2.30 -18.23
N SER A 35 11.99 2.47 -18.54
CA SER A 35 13.11 1.86 -17.81
C SER A 35 13.27 2.47 -16.40
N ARG A 36 14.02 1.81 -15.53
CA ARG A 36 14.31 2.31 -14.19
C ARG A 36 15.18 3.56 -14.26
N CYS A 37 15.06 4.45 -13.29
CA CYS A 37 15.86 5.69 -13.27
C CYS A 37 17.36 5.41 -13.13
N SER A 38 17.76 4.33 -12.45
CA SER A 38 19.13 3.79 -12.41
C SER A 38 19.70 3.46 -13.80
N ASP A 39 18.88 2.95 -14.72
CA ASP A 39 19.30 2.53 -16.07
C ASP A 39 19.32 3.68 -17.10
N VAL A 40 18.82 4.85 -16.73
CA VAL A 40 18.68 6.01 -17.65
C VAL A 40 19.84 6.99 -17.46
N SER A 41 20.63 7.21 -18.51
CA SER A 41 21.75 8.17 -18.46
C SER A 41 21.32 9.63 -18.58
N ALA A 42 20.18 9.90 -19.21
CA ALA A 42 19.69 11.26 -19.44
C ALA A 42 18.91 11.80 -18.23
N ILE A 43 19.40 12.88 -17.61
CA ILE A 43 18.83 13.49 -16.39
C ILE A 43 17.38 13.97 -16.58
N TRP A 44 17.04 14.37 -17.80
CA TRP A 44 15.74 14.95 -18.16
C TRP A 44 14.77 13.95 -18.79
N ALA A 45 15.15 12.66 -18.85
CA ALA A 45 14.30 11.62 -19.42
C ALA A 45 13.33 11.04 -18.37
N PRO A 46 12.14 10.60 -18.80
CA PRO A 46 11.18 9.93 -17.93
C PRO A 46 11.63 8.50 -17.58
N CYS A 47 11.31 8.05 -16.37
CA CYS A 47 11.71 6.74 -15.86
C CYS A 47 10.84 6.27 -14.69
N LEU A 48 11.03 5.00 -14.30
CA LEU A 48 10.42 4.43 -13.10
C LEU A 48 11.39 4.53 -11.91
N CYS A 49 10.96 5.22 -10.86
CA CYS A 49 11.67 5.35 -9.61
C CYS A 49 11.23 4.26 -8.64
N THR A 50 12.17 3.70 -7.89
CA THR A 50 11.89 2.69 -6.86
C THR A 50 12.22 3.23 -5.46
N LEU A 51 11.29 3.08 -4.51
CA LEU A 51 11.51 3.40 -3.11
C LEU A 51 11.27 2.15 -2.25
N GLU A 52 12.30 1.71 -1.53
CA GLU A 52 12.16 0.74 -0.46
C GLU A 52 11.90 1.45 0.87
N MET A 53 10.77 1.14 1.52
CA MET A 53 10.43 1.67 2.83
C MET A 53 10.22 0.53 3.81
N CYS A 54 11.00 0.53 4.90
CA CYS A 54 10.93 -0.47 5.96
C CYS A 54 10.44 0.13 7.27
N ILE A 55 9.35 -0.42 7.82
CA ILE A 55 8.82 -0.05 9.14
C ILE A 55 9.25 -1.14 10.14
N GLY A 56 10.15 -0.79 11.06
CA GLY A 56 10.71 -1.72 12.05
C GLY A 56 9.73 -2.19 13.14
N TRP A 57 8.66 -1.43 13.37
CA TRP A 57 7.68 -1.66 14.42
C TRP A 57 6.32 -2.12 13.89
N TYR A 58 6.27 -2.69 12.68
CA TYR A 58 5.01 -3.06 12.05
C TYR A 58 4.27 -4.17 12.84
N PRO A 59 2.98 -3.98 13.20
CA PRO A 59 2.19 -5.01 13.87
C PRO A 59 2.05 -6.26 12.99
N CYS A 60 2.71 -7.34 13.37
CA CYS A 60 2.72 -8.60 12.59
C CYS A 60 1.96 -9.73 13.28
N GLY A 61 1.57 -9.57 14.55
CA GLY A 61 0.79 -10.57 15.25
C GLY A 61 0.51 -10.22 16.70
N LEU A 62 -0.09 -11.16 17.42
CA LEU A 62 -0.35 -11.06 18.86
C LEU A 62 0.76 -11.75 19.66
N LYS A 63 1.13 -11.17 20.80
CA LYS A 63 2.00 -11.79 21.81
C LYS A 63 1.14 -12.51 22.85
N TYR A 64 1.48 -13.76 23.09
CA TYR A 64 0.86 -14.58 24.13
C TYR A 64 1.84 -14.79 25.28
N CYS A 65 1.39 -14.51 26.50
CA CYS A 65 2.14 -14.73 27.72
C CYS A 65 1.55 -15.94 28.46
N LYS A 66 2.38 -16.64 29.23
CA LYS A 66 1.89 -17.74 30.08
C LYS A 66 1.25 -17.16 31.34
N GLY A 67 0.06 -17.63 31.70
CA GLY A 67 -0.61 -17.24 32.95
C GLY A 67 0.21 -17.64 34.18
N LYS A 68 0.19 -16.79 35.22
CA LYS A 68 0.74 -17.11 36.55
C LYS A 68 -0.22 -18.11 37.23
N PRO A 69 0.28 -19.15 37.94
CA PRO A 69 -0.55 -20.27 38.41
C PRO A 69 -1.64 -19.87 39.42
N GLU A 70 -1.54 -18.69 40.02
CA GLU A 70 -2.51 -18.18 41.01
C GLU A 70 -3.91 -17.91 40.44
N ASN A 71 -4.05 -17.68 39.13
CA ASN A 71 -5.35 -17.48 38.45
C ASN A 71 -5.79 -18.70 37.61
N ALA A 72 -5.14 -19.86 37.78
CA ALA A 72 -5.41 -21.06 36.99
C ALA A 72 -6.70 -21.82 37.41
N LEU A 73 -7.49 -21.28 38.33
CA LEU A 73 -8.66 -21.96 38.89
C LEU A 73 -9.88 -22.04 37.94
N GLN A 74 -9.81 -21.46 36.74
CA GLN A 74 -10.91 -21.49 35.74
C GLN A 74 -10.50 -21.99 34.35
N SER A 75 -9.23 -22.37 34.15
CA SER A 75 -8.74 -22.89 32.88
C SER A 75 -7.90 -24.13 33.16
N ASN A 76 -8.50 -25.29 32.91
CA ASN A 76 -7.93 -26.62 33.16
C ASN A 76 -6.67 -26.86 32.31
N GLY A 77 -5.52 -26.35 32.79
CA GLY A 77 -4.20 -26.58 32.22
C GLY A 77 -3.59 -25.36 31.51
N GLY A 78 -2.59 -24.73 32.15
CA GLY A 78 -1.52 -24.00 31.47
C GLY A 78 -1.89 -23.01 30.37
N GLY A 79 -2.99 -22.25 30.50
CA GLY A 79 -3.49 -21.37 29.45
C GLY A 79 -2.57 -20.18 29.15
N SER A 80 -2.21 -19.98 27.88
CA SER A 80 -1.58 -18.74 27.41
C SER A 80 -2.63 -17.64 27.21
N TYR A 81 -2.39 -16.42 27.69
CA TYR A 81 -3.28 -15.27 27.53
C TYR A 81 -2.68 -14.21 26.60
N ARG A 82 -3.54 -13.38 26.01
CA ARG A 82 -3.11 -12.26 25.14
C ARG A 82 -2.52 -11.15 26.00
N CYS A 83 -1.26 -10.79 25.77
CA CYS A 83 -0.57 -9.79 26.60
C CYS A 83 0.02 -8.62 25.80
N GLY A 84 -0.04 -8.63 24.47
CA GLY A 84 0.43 -7.50 23.67
C GLY A 84 0.45 -7.77 22.18
N ILE A 85 1.05 -6.85 21.44
CA ILE A 85 1.26 -6.94 20.00
C ILE A 85 2.72 -7.35 19.73
N LYS A 86 2.92 -8.29 18.82
CA LYS A 86 4.22 -8.61 18.25
C LYS A 86 4.51 -7.63 17.11
N THR A 87 5.62 -6.93 17.21
CA THR A 87 6.13 -6.07 16.13
C THR A 87 7.22 -6.79 15.34
N CYS A 88 7.27 -6.51 14.04
CA CYS A 88 8.26 -7.03 13.12
C CYS A 88 8.74 -5.90 12.19
N ARG A 89 9.90 -6.09 11.55
CA ARG A 89 10.28 -5.26 10.39
C ARG A 89 9.47 -5.68 9.17
N LYS A 90 8.76 -4.75 8.55
CA LYS A 90 8.07 -4.95 7.27
C LYS A 90 8.59 -3.95 6.25
N CYS A 91 9.07 -4.44 5.12
CA CYS A 91 9.52 -3.62 3.99
C CYS A 91 8.49 -3.67 2.87
N HIS A 92 8.29 -2.53 2.21
CA HIS A 92 7.46 -2.35 1.03
C HIS A 92 8.28 -1.68 -0.05
N GLN A 93 8.14 -2.16 -1.28
CA GLN A 93 8.77 -1.57 -2.45
C GLN A 93 7.70 -0.85 -3.26
N TYR A 94 7.86 0.45 -3.43
CA TYR A 94 6.96 1.29 -4.20
C TYR A 94 7.65 1.67 -5.50
N THR A 95 6.98 1.43 -6.63
CA THR A 95 7.44 1.89 -7.94
C THR A 95 6.51 2.99 -8.43
N TYR A 96 7.08 4.14 -8.79
CA TYR A 96 6.33 5.29 -9.26
C TYR A 96 7.00 5.93 -10.46
N TYR A 97 6.20 6.51 -11.35
CA TYR A 97 6.70 7.18 -12.53
C TYR A 97 7.15 8.60 -12.19
N VAL A 98 8.31 8.99 -12.70
CA VAL A 98 8.80 10.37 -12.69
C VAL A 98 8.99 10.87 -14.13
N ARG A 99 8.79 12.17 -14.34
CA ARG A 99 8.95 12.78 -15.66
C ARG A 99 10.41 13.03 -16.01
N GLU A 100 11.23 13.28 -14.99
CA GLU A 100 12.64 13.58 -15.13
C GLU A 100 13.40 12.79 -14.06
N LYS A 101 14.52 12.17 -14.42
CA LYS A 101 15.36 11.39 -13.49
C LYS A 101 15.76 12.19 -12.25
N GLN A 102 16.04 13.48 -12.37
CA GLN A 102 16.39 14.32 -11.20
C GLN A 102 15.29 14.41 -10.13
N GLN A 103 14.03 14.07 -10.45
CA GLN A 103 12.92 14.04 -9.49
C GLN A 103 12.86 12.73 -8.70
N CYS A 104 13.69 11.76 -9.06
CA CYS A 104 13.80 10.48 -8.37
C CYS A 104 14.92 10.57 -7.33
N LEU A 105 14.53 10.81 -6.07
CA LEU A 105 15.44 11.14 -4.96
C LEU A 105 16.11 9.91 -4.32
N TRP A 106 15.63 8.70 -4.61
CA TRP A 106 15.95 7.48 -3.86
C TRP A 106 16.47 6.31 -4.71
N ASP A 107 16.71 6.54 -6.00
CA ASP A 107 17.21 5.53 -6.95
C ASP A 107 18.71 5.84 -7.17
N GLU A 108 19.50 5.59 -6.12
CA GLU A 108 20.97 5.51 -6.19
C GLU A 108 21.42 4.20 -6.86
#